data_AF-A0A816EJ55-F1
#
_entry.id   AF-A0A816EJ55-F1
#
_cell.length_a   1.000
_cell.length_b   1.000
_cell.length_c   1.000
_cell.angle_alpha   90.00
_cell.angle_beta   90.00
_cell.angle_gamma   90.00
#
_symmetry.space_group_name_H-M   'P 1'
#
loop_
_entity.id
_entity.type
_entity.pdbx_description
1 polymer ?
#
loop_
_entity_poly.entity_id
_entity_poly.type
_entity_poly.pdbx_seq_one_letter_code
_entity_poly.pdbx_strand_id
1 'polypeptide(L)'
;MSFSPILHQVCTSDFIKDSWIALLTAITSQNTPLDWSGNIVSQFQLLSVLCELANVTIDDAVRRFLERPFVSLQVVPKISFDDQLAAAINQCIESTIIYFGLLIDIIHLFTQVDQPYTGVSSPGLVPNFNAKLIKNYLTNESSNQQSAS
;
A
#
# COMPACT_ATOMS: atom_id res chain seq x y z
N MET A 1 14.84 3.28 -19.56
CA MET A 1 14.31 4.27 -18.60
C MET A 1 14.36 3.62 -17.21
N SER A 2 14.74 4.34 -16.16
CA SER A 2 14.79 3.81 -14.79
C SER A 2 13.95 4.68 -13.86
N PHE A 3 13.06 4.06 -13.09
CA PHE A 3 12.28 4.72 -12.06
C PHE A 3 12.98 4.56 -10.71
N SER A 4 13.03 5.63 -9.91
CA SER A 4 13.63 5.62 -8.56
C SER A 4 12.67 6.28 -7.58
N PRO A 5 11.60 5.58 -7.16
CA PRO A 5 10.63 6.12 -6.22
C PRO A 5 11.24 6.36 -4.84
N ILE A 6 10.70 7.34 -4.11
CA ILE A 6 11.11 7.67 -2.74
C ILE A 6 9.89 7.46 -1.85
N LEU A 7 10.01 6.54 -0.90
CA LEU A 7 8.99 6.33 0.14
C LEU A 7 9.09 7.40 1.22
N HIS A 8 7.98 7.62 1.94
CA HIS A 8 7.96 8.51 3.09
C HIS A 8 8.99 8.06 4.14
N GLN A 9 9.65 9.00 4.83
CA GLN A 9 10.73 8.69 5.80
C GLN A 9 10.28 7.73 6.92
N VAL A 10 9.00 7.76 7.28
CA VAL A 10 8.45 6.82 8.27
C VAL A 10 8.56 5.36 7.83
N CYS A 11 8.48 5.09 6.51
CA CYS A 11 8.58 3.76 5.92
C CYS A 11 10.01 3.23 5.84
N THR A 12 11.00 4.01 6.27
CA THR A 12 12.39 3.56 6.44
C THR A 12 12.86 3.67 7.89
N SER A 13 11.96 4.09 8.80
CA SER A 13 12.26 4.25 10.22
C SER A 13 12.19 2.94 10.99
N ASP A 14 12.68 2.94 12.24
CA ASP A 14 12.56 1.78 13.12
C ASP A 14 11.11 1.48 13.53
N PHE A 15 10.19 2.44 13.40
CA PHE A 15 8.81 2.30 13.85
C PHE A 15 7.99 1.24 13.10
N ILE A 16 8.42 0.86 11.89
CA ILE A 16 7.76 -0.17 11.10
C ILE A 16 8.42 -1.55 11.26
N LYS A 17 9.54 -1.64 11.98
CA LYS A 17 10.30 -2.88 12.13
C LYS A 17 9.67 -3.78 13.19
N ASP A 18 9.71 -5.09 12.94
CA ASP A 18 9.24 -6.11 13.88
C ASP A 18 9.88 -5.99 15.27
N SER A 19 11.15 -5.58 15.33
CA SER A 19 11.86 -5.37 16.60
C SER A 19 11.24 -4.26 17.45
N TRP A 20 10.79 -3.17 16.83
CA TRP A 20 10.11 -2.08 17.54
C TRP A 20 8.74 -2.53 18.03
N ILE A 21 7.97 -3.17 17.14
CA ILE A 21 6.63 -3.67 17.45
C ILE A 21 6.70 -4.72 18.58
N ALA A 22 7.69 -5.62 18.55
CA ALA A 22 7.90 -6.61 19.61
C ALA A 22 8.28 -5.97 20.95
N LEU A 23 9.18 -4.97 20.93
CA LEU A 23 9.55 -4.22 22.13
C LEU A 23 8.34 -3.51 22.74
N LEU A 24 7.56 -2.81 21.91
CA LEU A 24 6.35 -2.12 22.34
C LEU A 24 5.32 -3.09 22.91
N THR A 25 5.18 -4.27 22.29
CA THR A 25 4.31 -5.35 22.79
C THR A 25 4.76 -5.84 24.17
N ALA A 26 6.06 -6.06 24.38
CA ALA A 26 6.59 -6.50 25.68
C ALA A 26 6.42 -5.45 26.79
N ILE A 27 6.55 -4.15 26.46
CA ILE A 27 6.35 -3.04 27.42
C ILE A 27 4.87 -2.90 27.78
N THR A 28 3.98 -3.00 26.79
CA THR A 28 2.54 -2.87 26.98
C THR A 28 1.92 -4.08 27.67
N SER A 29 2.51 -5.27 27.55
CA SER A 29 2.04 -6.48 28.24
C SER A 29 2.43 -6.56 29.71
N GLN A 30 3.49 -5.84 30.13
CA GLN A 30 4.01 -5.86 31.51
C GLN A 30 3.33 -4.82 32.43
N ASN A 31 2.72 -3.79 31.85
CA ASN A 31 1.94 -2.81 32.59
C ASN A 31 0.45 -3.18 32.49
N THR A 32 -0.29 -3.07 33.60
CA THR A 32 -1.75 -3.29 33.70
C THR A 32 -2.52 -2.66 32.53
N PRO A 33 -3.70 -3.20 32.15
CA PRO A 33 -4.37 -2.85 30.89
C PRO A 33 -4.83 -1.40 30.95
N LEU A 34 -3.98 -0.53 30.42
CA LEU A 34 -4.43 0.76 29.97
C LEU A 34 -5.09 0.52 28.62
N ASP A 35 -6.35 0.90 28.45
CA ASP A 35 -7.12 0.72 27.21
C ASP A 35 -6.41 1.26 25.96
N TRP A 36 -5.40 2.14 26.12
CA TRP A 36 -4.60 2.67 25.02
C TRP A 36 -3.43 1.76 24.56
N SER A 37 -3.01 0.79 25.36
CA SER A 37 -1.78 0.01 25.11
C SER A 37 -1.96 -1.03 23.98
N GLY A 38 -3.15 -1.63 23.86
CA GLY A 38 -3.51 -2.44 22.70
C GLY A 38 -3.66 -1.62 21.42
N ASN A 39 -4.15 -0.38 21.55
CA ASN A 39 -4.32 0.55 20.43
C ASN A 39 -2.98 0.98 19.84
N ILE A 40 -1.98 1.34 20.68
CA ILE A 40 -0.72 1.85 20.14
C ILE A 40 0.07 0.80 19.34
N VAL A 41 0.06 -0.47 19.77
CA VAL A 41 0.74 -1.56 19.03
C VAL A 41 0.09 -1.78 17.66
N SER A 42 -1.24 -1.79 17.60
CA SER A 42 -1.96 -1.98 16.34
C SER A 42 -1.77 -0.80 15.38
N GLN A 43 -1.61 0.43 15.86
CA GLN A 43 -1.29 1.58 15.01
C GLN A 43 0.08 1.42 14.32
N PHE A 44 1.12 0.97 15.04
CA PHE A 44 2.44 0.75 14.43
C PHE A 44 2.47 -0.45 13.48
N GLN A 45 1.69 -1.49 13.77
CA GLN A 45 1.48 -2.60 12.83
C GLN A 45 0.77 -2.14 11.56
N LEU A 46 -0.30 -1.36 11.68
CA LEU A 46 -1.01 -0.77 10.54
C LEU A 46 -0.07 0.10 9.70
N LEU A 47 0.74 0.94 10.33
CA LEU A 47 1.74 1.77 9.67
C LEU A 47 2.74 0.92 8.86
N SER A 48 3.22 -0.19 9.43
CA SER A 48 4.13 -1.12 8.73
C SER A 48 3.48 -1.71 7.48
N VAL A 49 2.23 -2.17 7.60
CA VAL A 49 1.45 -2.69 6.46
C VAL A 49 1.20 -1.63 5.39
N LEU A 50 0.86 -0.40 5.77
CA LEU A 50 0.66 0.70 4.84
C LEU A 50 1.94 1.04 4.07
N CYS A 51 3.09 1.00 4.74
CA CYS A 51 4.39 1.19 4.11
C CYS A 51 4.76 0.06 3.13
N GLU A 52 4.49 -1.20 3.47
CA GLU A 52 4.64 -2.32 2.53
C GLU A 52 3.71 -2.15 1.32
N LEU A 53 2.46 -1.80 1.57
CA LEU A 53 1.46 -1.58 0.52
C LEU A 53 1.87 -0.45 -0.44
N ALA A 54 2.42 0.65 0.09
CA ALA A 54 2.95 1.74 -0.73
C ALA A 54 4.05 1.24 -1.67
N ASN A 55 5.03 0.49 -1.13
CA ASN A 55 6.13 -0.05 -1.92
C ASN A 55 5.62 -0.98 -3.03
N VAL A 56 4.76 -1.93 -2.67
CA VAL A 56 4.20 -2.89 -3.62
C VAL A 56 3.35 -2.21 -4.70
N THR A 57 2.61 -1.16 -4.34
CA THR A 57 1.78 -0.40 -5.28
C THR A 57 2.64 0.33 -6.31
N ILE A 58 3.72 0.97 -5.86
CA ILE A 58 4.66 1.67 -6.73
C ILE A 58 5.39 0.69 -7.65
N ASP A 59 5.91 -0.41 -7.10
CA ASP A 59 6.60 -1.45 -7.89
C ASP A 59 5.68 -2.02 -8.97
N ASP A 60 4.41 -2.24 -8.64
CA ASP A 60 3.42 -2.73 -9.60
C ASP A 60 3.11 -1.72 -10.71
N ALA A 61 2.98 -0.44 -10.35
CA ALA A 61 2.75 0.63 -11.33
C ALA A 61 3.94 0.79 -12.29
N VAL A 62 5.16 0.81 -11.76
CA VAL A 62 6.40 0.87 -12.57
C VAL A 62 6.47 -0.32 -13.51
N ARG A 63 6.24 -1.53 -13.00
CA ARG A 63 6.24 -2.75 -13.83
C ARG A 63 5.21 -2.65 -14.96
N ARG A 64 3.95 -2.30 -14.64
CA ARG A 64 2.88 -2.15 -15.65
C ARG A 64 3.21 -1.09 -16.69
N PHE A 65 3.85 0.01 -16.30
CA PHE A 65 4.27 1.06 -17.23
C PHE A 65 5.33 0.55 -18.20
N LEU A 66 6.34 -0.16 -17.68
CA LEU A 66 7.44 -0.71 -18.49
C LEU A 66 6.99 -1.84 -19.43
N GLU A 67 5.90 -2.54 -19.10
CA GLU A 67 5.27 -3.57 -19.96
C GLU A 67 4.48 -2.96 -21.13
N ARG A 68 4.16 -1.66 -21.13
CA ARG A 68 3.41 -1.01 -22.22
C ARG A 68 4.28 -0.85 -23.47
N PRO A 69 3.82 -1.32 -24.65
CA PRO A 69 4.55 -1.10 -25.89
C PRO A 69 4.43 0.37 -26.32
N PHE A 70 5.57 1.05 -26.46
CA PHE A 70 5.69 2.39 -27.05
C PHE A 70 6.18 2.33 -28.51
N VAL A 71 5.83 1.27 -29.23
CA VAL A 71 6.20 1.08 -30.64
C VAL A 71 5.12 1.70 -31.52
N SER A 72 5.44 2.81 -32.18
CA SER A 72 4.57 3.41 -33.20
C SER A 72 4.81 2.77 -34.56
N LEU A 73 3.74 2.43 -35.27
CA LEU A 73 3.79 1.99 -36.67
C LEU A 73 4.11 3.13 -37.65
N GLN A 74 4.05 4.37 -37.17
CA GLN A 74 4.35 5.58 -37.93
C GLN A 74 5.57 6.29 -37.36
N VAL A 75 6.41 6.85 -38.22
CA VAL A 75 7.53 7.70 -37.81
C VAL A 75 6.94 8.98 -37.22
N VAL A 76 6.94 9.08 -35.90
CA VAL A 76 6.54 10.29 -35.17
C VAL A 76 7.73 11.23 -35.00
N PRO A 77 7.53 12.56 -35.12
CA PRO A 77 8.56 13.52 -34.75
C PRO A 77 9.02 13.31 -33.31
N LYS A 78 10.32 13.50 -33.05
CA LYS A 78 10.89 13.37 -31.70
C LYS A 78 10.10 14.15 -30.65
N ILE A 79 9.72 15.40 -30.95
CA ILE A 79 8.95 16.24 -30.04
C ILE A 79 7.61 15.60 -29.65
N SER A 80 6.88 15.06 -30.63
CA SER A 80 5.60 14.40 -30.40
C SER A 80 5.74 13.08 -29.65
N PHE A 81 6.85 12.37 -29.84
CA PHE A 81 7.17 11.17 -29.06
C PHE A 81 7.49 11.53 -27.60
N ASP A 82 8.34 12.54 -27.39
CA ASP A 82 8.75 13.00 -26.06
C ASP A 82 7.50 13.52 -25.28
N ASP A 83 6.58 14.23 -25.94
CA ASP A 83 5.32 14.69 -25.35
C ASP A 83 4.40 13.52 -24.95
N GLN A 84 4.24 12.53 -25.82
CA GLN A 84 3.44 11.33 -25.53
C GLN A 84 4.04 10.51 -24.38
N LEU A 85 5.36 10.39 -24.35
CA LEU A 85 6.07 9.70 -23.28
C LEU A 85 5.88 10.44 -21.94
N ALA A 86 6.04 11.76 -21.92
CA ALA A 86 5.82 12.57 -20.73
C ALA A 86 4.37 12.46 -20.22
N ALA A 87 3.38 12.52 -21.12
CA ALA A 87 1.98 12.32 -20.76
C ALA A 87 1.72 10.94 -20.15
N ALA A 88 2.30 9.88 -20.74
CA ALA A 88 2.14 8.53 -20.21
C ALA A 88 2.81 8.33 -18.84
N ILE A 89 3.97 8.97 -18.60
CA ILE A 89 4.63 8.98 -17.29
C ILE A 89 3.76 9.68 -16.26
N ASN A 90 3.23 10.86 -16.59
CA ASN A 90 2.35 11.62 -15.69
C ASN A 90 1.08 10.83 -15.34
N GLN A 91 0.46 10.20 -16.34
CA GLN A 91 -0.70 9.35 -16.12
C GLN A 91 -0.38 8.15 -15.21
N CYS A 92 0.82 7.55 -15.36
CA CYS A 92 1.27 6.48 -14.46
C CYS A 92 1.38 6.99 -13.02
N ILE A 93 1.99 8.16 -12.81
CA ILE A 93 2.17 8.75 -11.47
C ILE A 93 0.80 9.07 -10.85
N GLU A 94 -0.06 9.79 -11.56
CA GLU A 94 -1.38 10.20 -11.06
C GLU A 94 -2.26 9.00 -10.71
N SER A 95 -2.35 8.01 -11.61
CA SER A 95 -3.14 6.80 -11.35
C SER A 95 -2.62 6.00 -10.16
N THR A 96 -1.29 5.97 -9.95
CA THR A 96 -0.68 5.31 -8.79
C THR A 96 -1.06 6.01 -7.49
N ILE A 97 -1.00 7.34 -7.46
CA ILE A 97 -1.39 8.15 -6.29
C ILE A 97 -2.87 7.94 -5.97
N ILE A 98 -3.75 8.01 -6.97
CA ILE A 98 -5.19 7.80 -6.81
C ILE A 98 -5.48 6.41 -6.27
N TYR A 99 -4.88 5.37 -6.87
CA TYR A 99 -5.09 3.99 -6.46
C TYR A 99 -4.62 3.75 -5.01
N PHE A 100 -3.46 4.29 -4.64
CA PHE A 100 -2.98 4.19 -3.26
C PHE A 100 -3.87 4.95 -2.27
N GLY A 101 -4.39 6.13 -2.65
CA GLY A 101 -5.36 6.86 -1.84
C GLY A 101 -6.64 6.06 -1.60
N LEU A 102 -7.20 5.46 -2.64
CA LEU A 102 -8.39 4.61 -2.53
C LEU A 102 -8.16 3.41 -1.60
N LEU A 103 -6.97 2.80 -1.65
CA LEU A 103 -6.60 1.73 -0.73
C LEU A 103 -6.60 2.19 0.73
N ILE A 104 -6.05 3.37 1.02
CA ILE A 104 -6.06 3.94 2.36
C ILE A 104 -7.49 4.23 2.82
N ASP A 105 -8.33 4.80 1.95
CA ASP A 105 -9.73 5.11 2.28
C ASP A 105 -10.51 3.84 2.65
N ILE A 106 -10.30 2.76 1.87
CA ILE A 106 -10.89 1.44 2.16
C ILE A 106 -10.42 0.94 3.53
N ILE A 107 -9.11 0.95 3.79
CA ILE A 107 -8.54 0.50 5.07
C ILE A 107 -9.14 1.33 6.22
N HIS A 108 -9.23 2.65 6.06
CA HIS A 108 -9.81 3.54 7.05
C HIS A 108 -11.28 3.18 7.34
N LEU A 109 -12.09 2.93 6.32
CA LEU A 109 -13.48 2.48 6.48
C LEU A 109 -13.55 1.15 7.24
N PHE A 110 -12.71 0.17 6.89
CA PHE A 110 -12.65 -1.10 7.62
C PHE A 110 -12.26 -0.92 9.09
N THR A 111 -11.31 -0.03 9.39
CA THR A 111 -10.91 0.25 10.78
C THR A 111 -11.93 1.06 11.59
N GLN A 112 -12.89 1.74 10.93
CA GLN A 112 -13.97 2.48 11.60
C GLN A 112 -15.23 1.65 11.79
N VAL A 113 -15.59 0.83 10.78
CA VAL A 113 -16.81 0.01 10.79
C VAL A 113 -16.61 -1.22 11.67
N ASP A 114 -15.45 -1.87 11.58
CA ASP A 114 -15.00 -2.79 12.61
C ASP A 114 -14.27 -1.96 13.65
N GLN A 115 -14.96 -1.48 14.69
CA GLN A 115 -14.25 -1.18 15.93
C GLN A 115 -13.71 -2.52 16.45
N PRO A 116 -12.40 -2.84 16.40
CA PRO A 116 -11.88 -3.73 17.41
C PRO A 116 -11.99 -2.92 18.70
N TYR A 117 -13.11 -3.10 19.40
CA TYR A 117 -13.15 -2.95 20.85
C TYR A 117 -12.22 -4.03 21.41
N THR A 118 -10.91 -3.95 21.14
CA THR A 118 -9.89 -4.78 21.77
C THR A 118 -9.61 -4.21 23.15
N GLY A 119 -10.66 -4.13 23.95
CA GLY A 119 -10.58 -4.20 25.40
C GLY A 119 -10.49 -5.67 25.86
N VAL A 120 -9.80 -6.55 25.13
CA VAL A 120 -9.33 -7.85 25.63
C VAL A 120 -8.12 -8.28 24.81
N SER A 121 -6.98 -8.45 25.48
CA SER A 121 -5.79 -9.14 24.99
C SER A 121 -6.08 -10.62 24.76
N SER A 122 -6.70 -10.97 23.63
CA SER A 122 -6.71 -12.36 23.15
C SER A 122 -5.55 -12.55 22.17
N PRO A 123 -4.62 -13.50 22.39
CA PRO A 123 -3.43 -13.72 21.55
C PRO A 123 -3.71 -14.16 20.09
N GLY A 124 -4.95 -14.08 19.60
CA GLY A 124 -5.38 -14.76 18.38
C GLY A 124 -6.10 -13.92 17.33
N LEU A 125 -6.31 -12.60 17.53
CA LEU A 125 -7.09 -11.79 16.59
C LEU A 125 -6.45 -10.43 16.32
N VAL A 126 -5.21 -10.44 15.83
CA VAL A 126 -4.80 -9.36 14.91
C VAL A 126 -5.43 -9.75 13.57
N PRO A 127 -6.34 -8.94 12.99
CA PRO A 127 -6.75 -9.16 11.61
C PRO A 127 -5.45 -9.08 10.82
N ASN A 128 -5.05 -10.21 10.25
CA ASN A 128 -3.79 -10.35 9.55
C ASN A 128 -3.93 -9.57 8.24
N PHE A 129 -3.79 -8.24 8.32
CA PHE A 129 -3.88 -7.31 7.20
C PHE A 129 -2.67 -7.58 6.30
N ASN A 130 -2.86 -8.51 5.38
CA ASN A 130 -1.84 -8.93 4.45
C ASN A 130 -1.98 -8.10 3.18
N ALA A 131 -1.06 -7.15 2.98
CA ALA A 131 -1.03 -6.28 1.80
C ALA A 131 -1.01 -7.08 0.47
N LYS A 132 -0.43 -8.29 0.46
CA LYS A 132 -0.41 -9.16 -0.72
C LYS A 132 -1.77 -9.79 -1.01
N LEU A 133 -2.58 -10.07 0.01
CA LEU A 133 -3.95 -10.57 -0.19
C LEU A 133 -4.87 -9.48 -0.76
N ILE A 134 -4.74 -8.24 -0.28
CA ILE A 134 -5.50 -7.10 -0.81
C ILE A 134 -5.10 -6.83 -2.26
N LYS A 135 -3.80 -6.88 -2.58
CA LYS A 135 -3.32 -6.81 -3.97
C LYS A 135 -4.02 -7.87 -4.82
N ASN A 136 -4.00 -9.14 -4.41
CA ASN A 136 -4.59 -10.24 -5.17
C ASN A 136 -6.11 -10.08 -5.36
N TYR A 137 -6.83 -9.63 -4.33
CA TYR A 137 -8.28 -9.39 -4.41
C TYR A 137 -8.59 -8.30 -5.45
N LEU A 138 -7.88 -7.18 -5.43
CA LEU A 138 -8.11 -6.06 -6.33
C LEU A 138 -7.62 -6.32 -7.77
N THR A 139 -6.56 -7.11 -7.95
CA THR A 139 -6.12 -7.56 -9.28
C THR A 139 -7.07 -8.59 -9.88
N ASN A 140 -7.71 -9.43 -9.07
CA ASN A 140 -8.69 -10.42 -9.56
C ASN A 140 -10.02 -9.78 -9.96
N GLU A 141 -10.51 -8.78 -9.22
CA GLU A 141 -11.72 -8.05 -9.64
C GLU A 141 -11.52 -7.25 -10.93
N SER A 142 -10.34 -6.64 -11.12
CA SER A 142 -10.02 -5.95 -12.39
C SER A 142 -9.85 -6.92 -13.58
N SER A 143 -9.51 -8.19 -13.33
CA SER A 143 -9.44 -9.23 -14.36
C SER A 143 -10.83 -9.77 -14.74
N ASN A 144 -11.76 -9.86 -13.78
CA ASN A 144 -13.12 -10.34 -14.02
C ASN A 144 -14.00 -9.32 -14.77
N GLN A 145 -13.63 -8.05 -14.80
CA GLN A 145 -14.31 -7.03 -15.61
C GLN A 145 -13.89 -7.02 -17.10
N GLN A 146 -12.83 -7.75 -17.49
CA GLN A 146 -12.41 -7.87 -18.90
C GLN A 146 -12.93 -9.13 -19.62
N SER A 147 -13.70 -9.99 -18.94
CA SER A 147 -14.26 -11.22 -19.54
C SER A 147 -15.76 -11.13 -19.85
N ALA A 148 -16.37 -9.94 -19.73
CA ALA A 148 -17.76 -9.68 -20.10
C ALA A 148 -17.81 -8.54 -21.14
N SER A 149 -17.38 -8.85 -22.37
CA SER A 149 -17.64 -8.07 -23.58
C SER A 149 -17.68 -9.01 -24.78
#